data_AF-K3WUZ6-F1
#
_entry.id   AF-K3WUZ6-F1
#
_cell.length_a   1.000
_cell.length_b   1.000
_cell.length_c   1.000
_cell.angle_alpha   90.00
_cell.angle_beta   90.00
_cell.angle_gamma   90.00
#
_symmetry.space_group_name_H-M   'P 1'
#
loop_
_entity.id
_entity.type
_entity.pdbx_description
1 polymer ?
#
loop_
_entity_poly.entity_id
_entity_poly.type
_entity_poly.pdbx_seq_one_letter_code
_entity_poly.pdbx_strand_id
1 'polypeptide(L)'
;MALAKLVLFVLFTAALQSFVVNAGNLRGDVNCGAPPQVYQGTASYSSTKAGATVRYSCIRGCVMRGSATATCTKHGTWSNQPPDCRIEYTTKNDNTYRNGDKGYVLYSG
;
A
#
# COMPACT_ATOMS: atom_id res chain seq x y z
N MET A 1 34.40 -6.79 54.45
CA MET A 1 33.09 -7.39 54.11
C MET A 1 32.07 -6.40 53.51
N ALA A 2 32.39 -5.10 53.38
CA ALA A 2 31.49 -4.12 52.74
C ALA A 2 31.66 -4.05 51.20
N LEU A 3 32.88 -4.27 50.68
CA LEU A 3 33.16 -4.25 49.24
C LEU A 3 32.38 -5.32 48.45
N ALA A 4 32.33 -6.55 48.95
CA ALA A 4 31.64 -7.66 48.27
C ALA A 4 30.12 -7.47 48.20
N LYS A 5 29.52 -6.81 49.21
CA LYS A 5 28.08 -6.48 49.22
C LYS A 5 27.75 -5.37 48.22
N LEU A 6 28.63 -4.37 48.06
CA LEU A 6 28.47 -3.32 47.04
C LEU A 6 28.57 -3.90 45.63
N VAL A 7 29.53 -4.81 45.39
CA VAL A 7 29.71 -5.46 44.07
C VAL A 7 28.50 -6.32 43.70
N LEU A 8 27.95 -7.10 44.64
CA LEU A 8 26.69 -7.81 44.40
C LEU A 8 25.53 -6.86 44.12
N PHE A 9 25.36 -5.77 44.89
CA PHE A 9 24.29 -4.79 44.67
C PHE A 9 24.38 -4.15 43.28
N VAL A 10 25.60 -3.81 42.84
CA VAL A 10 25.86 -3.25 41.50
C VAL A 10 25.55 -4.27 40.40
N LEU A 11 25.91 -5.55 40.58
CA LEU A 11 25.56 -6.63 39.65
C LEU A 11 24.04 -6.90 39.59
N PHE A 12 23.34 -6.80 40.72
CA PHE A 12 21.88 -6.92 40.78
C PHE A 12 21.17 -5.73 40.10
N THR A 13 21.71 -4.51 40.23
CA THR A 13 21.18 -3.35 39.49
C THR A 13 21.54 -3.40 38.01
N ALA A 14 22.69 -3.99 37.63
CA ALA A 14 23.11 -4.14 36.23
C ALA A 14 22.31 -5.23 35.49
N ALA A 15 21.79 -6.24 36.18
CA ALA A 15 20.88 -7.24 35.60
C ALA A 15 19.43 -6.72 35.40
N LEU A 16 19.13 -5.52 35.93
CA LEU A 16 17.88 -4.80 35.69
C LEU A 16 18.08 -3.52 34.87
N GLN A 17 19.29 -3.30 34.32
CA GLN A 17 19.52 -2.24 33.35
C GLN A 17 18.81 -2.58 32.03
N SER A 18 17.55 -2.15 31.99
CA SER A 18 17.11 -1.23 30.95
C SER A 18 17.05 -1.82 29.53
N PHE A 19 16.11 -2.74 29.30
CA PHE A 19 15.19 -2.47 28.18
C PHE A 19 14.08 -1.55 28.70
N VAL A 20 14.44 -0.32 29.09
CA VAL A 20 13.56 0.77 28.68
C VAL A 20 13.67 0.79 27.16
N VAL A 21 12.81 0.02 26.48
CA VAL A 21 12.36 0.49 25.18
C VAL A 21 11.78 1.85 25.49
N ASN A 22 12.53 2.89 25.18
CA ASN A 22 12.06 4.24 25.36
C ASN A 22 10.73 4.29 24.59
N ALA A 23 9.61 4.44 25.29
CA ALA A 23 8.33 4.75 24.66
C ALA A 23 8.35 6.17 24.04
N GLY A 24 9.52 6.81 24.00
CA GLY A 24 9.84 7.92 23.12
C GLY A 24 10.02 7.47 21.68
N ASN A 25 8.89 7.37 20.97
CA ASN A 25 8.73 7.35 19.51
C ASN A 25 8.81 5.98 18.78
N LEU A 26 7.73 5.20 18.85
CA LEU A 26 7.43 4.11 17.89
C LEU A 26 6.63 4.59 16.66
N ARG A 27 6.59 5.89 16.37
CA ARG A 27 6.02 6.40 15.12
C ARG A 27 7.14 6.50 14.08
N GLY A 28 7.73 5.34 13.75
CA GLY A 28 8.51 5.24 12.53
C GLY A 28 7.62 5.71 11.37
N ASP A 29 8.17 6.52 10.48
CA ASP A 29 7.49 7.00 9.28
C ASP A 29 7.07 5.78 8.44
N VAL A 30 5.89 5.23 8.71
CA VAL A 30 5.39 4.03 8.04
C VAL A 30 5.19 4.40 6.57
N ASN A 31 5.97 3.74 5.72
CA ASN A 31 5.98 3.97 4.30
C ASN A 31 5.67 2.65 3.58
N CYS A 32 4.71 2.67 2.66
CA CYS A 32 4.30 1.50 1.90
C CYS A 32 5.14 1.25 0.64
N GLY A 33 6.14 2.09 0.39
CA GLY A 33 6.92 2.08 -0.84
C GLY A 33 6.09 2.51 -2.06
N ALA A 34 6.64 2.32 -3.25
CA ALA A 34 5.92 2.57 -4.48
C ALA A 34 4.67 1.68 -4.55
N PRO A 35 3.50 2.23 -4.95
CA PRO A 35 2.31 1.43 -5.21
C PRO A 35 2.57 0.32 -6.23
N PRO A 36 1.90 -0.84 -6.09
CA PRO A 36 1.95 -1.90 -7.08
C PRO A 36 1.64 -1.38 -8.49
N GLN A 37 2.41 -1.85 -9.48
CA GLN A 37 2.16 -1.51 -10.88
C GLN A 37 0.86 -2.16 -11.36
N VAL A 38 0.21 -1.51 -12.33
CA VAL A 38 -0.98 -2.03 -13.00
C VAL A 38 -0.70 -2.15 -14.49
N TYR A 39 -0.95 -3.32 -15.06
CA TYR A 39 -0.84 -3.53 -16.51
C TYR A 39 -1.92 -2.71 -17.23
N GLN A 40 -1.60 -2.10 -18.37
CA GLN A 40 -2.53 -1.24 -19.12
C GLN A 40 -3.20 -0.16 -18.26
N GLY A 41 -2.45 0.39 -17.31
CA GLY A 41 -2.90 1.51 -16.50
C GLY A 41 -1.76 2.26 -15.85
N THR A 42 -2.14 3.17 -14.96
CA THR A 42 -1.26 4.10 -14.27
C THR A 42 -1.65 4.21 -12.81
N ALA A 43 -0.71 4.60 -11.97
CA ALA A 43 -0.91 4.87 -10.55
C ALA A 43 -0.50 6.33 -10.27
N SER A 44 -1.41 7.10 -9.67
CA SER A 44 -1.20 8.51 -9.33
C SER A 44 -1.21 8.68 -7.81
N TYR A 45 -0.13 9.24 -7.25
CA TYR A 45 0.06 9.45 -5.82
C TYR A 45 1.09 10.56 -5.57
N SER A 46 0.98 11.26 -4.45
CA SER A 46 1.90 12.33 -4.03
C SER A 46 2.74 11.96 -2.80
N SER A 47 2.40 10.86 -2.12
CA SER A 47 3.07 10.35 -0.93
C SER A 47 2.83 8.85 -0.81
N THR A 48 3.69 8.18 -0.07
CA THR A 48 3.62 6.74 0.22
C THR A 48 3.58 6.46 1.73
N LYS A 49 3.41 7.50 2.55
CA LYS A 49 3.32 7.40 4.02
C LYS A 49 1.96 6.88 4.46
N ALA A 50 1.85 6.35 5.68
CA ALA A 50 0.58 5.89 6.24
C ALA A 50 -0.53 6.94 6.12
N GLY A 51 -1.69 6.53 5.61
CA GLY A 51 -2.82 7.39 5.28
C GLY A 51 -2.78 7.98 3.85
N ALA A 52 -1.64 7.96 3.17
CA ALA A 52 -1.56 8.38 1.77
C ALA A 52 -2.40 7.45 0.89
N THR A 53 -2.99 8.01 -0.16
CA THR A 53 -3.86 7.28 -1.08
C THR A 53 -3.30 7.34 -2.49
N VAL A 54 -3.23 6.18 -3.14
CA VAL A 54 -2.95 6.05 -4.57
C VAL A 54 -4.27 5.88 -5.33
N ARG A 55 -4.37 6.53 -6.48
CA ARG A 55 -5.47 6.33 -7.44
C ARG A 55 -4.94 5.66 -8.70
N TYR A 56 -5.52 4.53 -9.04
CA TYR A 56 -5.27 3.80 -10.27
C TYR A 56 -6.17 4.31 -11.40
N SER A 57 -5.70 4.21 -12.62
CA SER A 57 -6.46 4.57 -13.82
C SER A 57 -6.01 3.70 -14.98
N CYS A 58 -6.96 3.01 -15.62
CA CYS A 58 -6.65 2.24 -16.81
C CYS A 58 -6.44 3.18 -18.01
N ILE A 59 -5.66 2.74 -19.00
CA ILE A 59 -5.53 3.48 -20.26
C ILE A 59 -6.90 3.64 -20.92
N ARG A 60 -7.06 4.66 -21.77
CA ARG A 60 -8.32 4.91 -22.47
C ARG A 60 -8.76 3.67 -23.23
N GLY A 61 -10.01 3.27 -23.00
CA GLY A 61 -10.55 2.02 -23.53
C GLY A 61 -10.54 0.91 -22.48
N CYS A 62 -9.55 0.77 -21.60
CA CYS A 62 -9.56 -0.35 -20.66
C CYS A 62 -10.64 -0.27 -19.58
N VAL A 63 -11.32 -1.41 -19.37
CA VAL A 63 -12.28 -1.57 -18.28
C VAL A 63 -11.53 -1.97 -17.02
N MET A 64 -11.77 -1.23 -15.93
CA MET A 64 -11.20 -1.48 -14.61
C MET A 64 -12.04 -2.49 -13.83
N ARG A 65 -11.42 -3.55 -13.31
CA ARG A 65 -12.02 -4.49 -12.36
C ARG A 65 -11.25 -4.48 -11.04
N GLY A 66 -11.96 -4.24 -9.95
CA GLY A 66 -11.38 -4.09 -8.61
C GLY A 66 -11.39 -2.64 -8.11
N SER A 67 -10.62 -2.37 -7.06
CA SER A 67 -10.59 -1.05 -6.43
C SER A 67 -9.72 -0.07 -7.24
N ALA A 68 -10.28 1.09 -7.57
CA ALA A 68 -9.53 2.18 -8.20
C ALA A 68 -8.56 2.88 -7.23
N THR A 69 -8.62 2.58 -5.93
CA THR A 69 -7.82 3.26 -4.91
C THR A 69 -7.26 2.29 -3.88
N ALA A 70 -6.06 2.58 -3.39
CA ALA A 70 -5.48 1.92 -2.23
C ALA A 70 -4.91 2.96 -1.27
N THR A 71 -5.00 2.69 0.03
CA THR A 71 -4.46 3.57 1.08
C THR A 71 -3.32 2.86 1.77
N CYS A 72 -2.23 3.58 2.03
CA CYS A 72 -1.11 3.06 2.78
C CYS A 72 -1.52 2.85 4.24
N THR A 73 -1.50 1.60 4.71
CA THR A 73 -1.90 1.25 6.06
C THR A 73 -0.78 1.55 7.06
N LYS A 74 -1.13 1.58 8.35
CA LYS A 74 -0.16 1.66 9.45
C LYS A 74 0.81 0.46 9.52
N HIS A 75 0.58 -0.58 8.73
CA HIS A 75 1.42 -1.78 8.67
C HIS A 75 2.43 -1.75 7.52
N GLY A 76 2.53 -0.63 6.77
CA GLY A 76 3.46 -0.51 5.66
C GLY A 76 3.01 -1.27 4.41
N THR A 77 1.72 -1.57 4.30
CA THR A 77 1.13 -2.24 3.14
C THR A 77 -0.03 -1.43 2.55
N TRP A 78 -0.22 -1.52 1.25
CA TRP A 78 -1.38 -0.92 0.57
C TRP A 78 -2.65 -1.72 0.87
N SER A 79 -3.74 -1.01 1.16
CA SER A 79 -5.01 -1.61 1.60
C SER A 79 -5.70 -2.48 0.55
N ASN A 80 -5.41 -2.25 -0.73
CA ASN A 80 -6.02 -2.96 -1.86
C ASN A 80 -4.94 -3.39 -2.84
N GLN A 81 -5.18 -4.50 -3.52
CA GLN A 81 -4.41 -4.93 -4.69
C GLN A 81 -4.66 -3.97 -5.86
N PRO A 82 -3.72 -3.84 -6.80
CA PRO A 82 -3.96 -3.07 -8.03
C PRO A 82 -5.16 -3.66 -8.79
N PRO A 83 -5.98 -2.82 -9.44
CA PRO A 83 -7.09 -3.32 -10.23
C PRO A 83 -6.58 -4.03 -11.48
N ASP A 84 -7.44 -4.81 -12.09
CA ASP A 84 -7.18 -5.43 -13.38
C ASP A 84 -7.76 -4.55 -14.50
N CYS A 85 -6.93 -4.18 -15.48
CA CYS A 85 -7.33 -3.39 -16.63
C CYS A 85 -7.36 -4.29 -17.87
N ARG A 86 -8.55 -4.49 -18.44
CA ARG A 86 -8.72 -5.42 -19.57
C ARG A 86 -9.51 -4.83 -20.74
N ILE A 87 -9.23 -5.39 -21.91
CA ILE A 87 -10.09 -5.35 -23.08
C ILE A 87 -11.33 -6.17 -22.83
N GLU A 88 -12.48 -5.56 -23.04
CA GLU A 88 -13.74 -6.26 -23.08
C GLU A 88 -14.17 -6.36 -24.54
N TYR A 89 -14.03 -7.57 -25.09
CA TYR A 89 -14.52 -7.88 -26.44
C TYR A 89 -16.02 -8.16 -26.37
N THR A 90 -16.79 -7.67 -27.34
CA THR A 90 -18.22 -8.00 -27.44
C THR A 90 -18.48 -8.88 -28.65
N THR A 91 -19.50 -9.71 -28.55
CA THR A 91 -20.11 -10.42 -29.69
C THR A 91 -21.27 -9.63 -30.31
N LYS A 92 -21.68 -8.51 -29.70
CA LYS A 92 -22.71 -7.63 -30.26
C LYS A 92 -22.07 -6.73 -31.30
N ASN A 93 -22.46 -6.87 -32.57
CA ASN A 93 -22.17 -5.99 -33.71
C ASN A 93 -22.75 -4.55 -33.59
N ASP A 94 -22.86 -4.04 -32.38
CA ASP A 94 -23.37 -2.70 -32.10
C ASP A 94 -22.19 -1.71 -32.12
N ASN A 95 -22.03 -0.98 -33.23
CA ASN A 95 -21.01 0.07 -33.46
C ASN A 95 -21.22 1.33 -32.62
N THR A 96 -21.97 1.27 -31.53
CA THR A 96 -22.19 2.44 -30.68
C THR A 96 -21.06 2.61 -29.67
N TYR A 97 -20.05 3.41 -30.02
CA TYR A 97 -19.25 4.10 -29.01
C TYR A 97 -20.18 5.07 -28.28
N ARG A 98 -20.75 4.65 -27.14
CA ARG A 98 -21.54 5.57 -26.34
C ARG A 98 -20.56 6.45 -25.58
N ASN A 99 -20.65 7.74 -25.82
CA ASN A 99 -19.85 8.74 -25.10
C ASN A 99 -20.22 8.63 -23.60
N GLY A 100 -19.39 7.93 -22.82
CA GLY A 100 -19.71 7.51 -21.45
C GLY A 100 -19.28 6.08 -21.09
N ASP A 101 -18.99 5.24 -22.09
CA ASP A 101 -18.50 3.88 -21.83
C ASP A 101 -17.06 3.93 -21.30
N LYS A 102 -16.82 3.27 -20.16
CA LYS A 102 -15.50 3.13 -19.53
C LYS A 102 -14.61 2.09 -20.26
N GLY A 103 -14.84 1.88 -21.56
CA GLY A 103 -14.47 0.65 -22.28
C GLY A 103 -14.15 0.85 -23.78
N TYR A 104 -13.25 0.03 -24.31
CA TYR A 104 -13.03 -0.30 -25.72
C TYR A 104 -13.73 -1.62 -25.97
N VAL A 105 -14.73 -1.54 -26.83
CA VAL A 105 -15.48 -2.68 -27.30
C VAL A 105 -14.84 -3.12 -28.61
N LEU A 106 -14.12 -4.23 -28.59
CA LEU A 106 -13.52 -4.82 -29.79
C LEU A 106 -14.36 -6.03 -30.24
N TYR A 107 -14.68 -6.11 -31.53
CA TYR A 107 -15.42 -7.25 -32.08
C TYR A 107 -14.48 -8.45 -32.21
N SER A 108 -14.82 -9.56 -31.56
CA SER A 108 -14.28 -10.87 -31.93
C SER A 108 -15.14 -11.43 -33.06
N GLY A 109 -14.63 -11.39 -34.29
CA GLY A 109 -15.30 -11.92 -35.48
C GLY A 109 -15.56 -13.42 -35.40
#